data_AF-A0AAN8RKY4-F1
#
_entry.id   AF-A0AAN8RKY4-F1
#
_cell.length_a   1.000
_cell.length_b   1.000
_cell.length_c   1.000
_cell.angle_alpha   90.00
_cell.angle_beta   90.00
_cell.angle_gamma   90.00
#
_symmetry.space_group_name_H-M   'P 1'
#
loop_
_entity.id
_entity.type
_entity.pdbx_description
1 polymer ?
#
loop_
_entity_poly.entity_id
_entity_poly.type
_entity_poly.pdbx_seq_one_letter_code
_entity_poly.pdbx_strand_id
1 'polypeptide(L)'
;MAPTKMAVKRPSIGSKTTVGGKRRSSGVQPGDPLPPRKSHKFKPGTVALREIRKYQKSTDLLLRKLPFSRLVREICTDQIDIVNSQFSRSNESMRWQSQALLALQEAAEAFMVHLFEDANLCAIHAKRVTIMQKDIQLARRIRGAFGGLG
;
A
#
# COMPACT_ATOMS: atom_id res chain seq x y z
N MET A 1 -41.11 -11.90 -48.22
CA MET A 1 -41.45 -11.78 -46.77
C MET A 1 -40.24 -11.19 -46.06
N ALA A 2 -40.32 -9.91 -45.66
CA ALA A 2 -39.25 -9.23 -44.94
C ALA A 2 -39.56 -9.24 -43.43
N PRO A 3 -38.57 -9.44 -42.53
CA PRO A 3 -38.81 -9.39 -41.09
C PRO A 3 -38.84 -7.94 -40.57
N THR A 4 -39.88 -7.61 -39.83
CA THR A 4 -40.09 -6.34 -39.13
C THR A 4 -39.17 -6.23 -37.91
N LYS A 5 -38.34 -5.18 -37.87
CA LYS A 5 -37.50 -4.84 -36.70
C LYS A 5 -38.38 -4.28 -35.57
N MET A 6 -38.50 -5.02 -34.46
CA MET A 6 -39.05 -4.51 -33.21
C MET A 6 -38.04 -3.56 -32.55
N ALA A 7 -38.41 -2.28 -32.38
CA ALA A 7 -37.61 -1.29 -31.68
C ALA A 7 -37.83 -1.40 -30.16
N VAL A 8 -36.79 -1.77 -29.42
CA VAL A 8 -36.79 -1.80 -27.94
C VAL A 8 -36.59 -0.38 -27.40
N LYS A 9 -37.61 0.17 -26.74
CA LYS A 9 -37.59 1.49 -26.11
C LYS A 9 -36.77 1.44 -24.81
N ARG A 10 -35.57 2.03 -24.81
CA ARG A 10 -34.73 2.18 -23.61
C ARG A 10 -35.33 3.22 -22.66
N PRO A 11 -35.42 2.97 -21.34
CA PRO A 11 -35.89 3.96 -20.38
C PRO A 11 -34.86 5.08 -20.21
N SER A 12 -35.34 6.33 -20.23
CA SER A 12 -34.55 7.55 -20.02
C SER A 12 -34.09 7.62 -18.56
N ILE A 13 -32.78 7.51 -18.33
CA ILE A 13 -32.16 7.79 -17.03
C ILE A 13 -32.31 9.29 -16.78
N GLY A 14 -33.11 9.63 -15.76
CA GLY A 14 -33.36 11.01 -15.35
C GLY A 14 -32.05 11.75 -15.06
N SER A 15 -31.94 12.96 -15.60
CA SER A 15 -30.87 13.89 -15.28
C SER A 15 -30.93 14.22 -13.78
N LYS A 16 -29.88 13.83 -13.04
CA LYS A 16 -29.65 14.36 -11.69
C LYS A 16 -29.45 15.87 -11.83
N THR A 17 -30.43 16.64 -11.41
CA THR A 17 -30.30 18.07 -11.16
C THR A 17 -29.21 18.26 -10.11
N THR A 18 -28.03 18.72 -10.54
CA THR A 18 -27.03 19.26 -9.61
C THR A 18 -27.59 20.55 -9.06
N VAL A 19 -28.10 20.51 -7.83
CA VAL A 19 -28.44 21.71 -7.07
C VAL A 19 -27.18 22.57 -6.99
N GLY A 20 -27.16 23.64 -7.77
CA GLY A 20 -26.06 24.61 -7.80
C GLY A 20 -25.90 25.20 -6.41
N GLY A 21 -24.79 24.87 -5.75
CA GLY A 21 -24.42 25.49 -4.49
C GLY A 21 -24.27 27.00 -4.70
N LYS A 22 -25.07 27.80 -3.99
CA LYS A 22 -24.92 29.25 -3.92
C LYS A 22 -23.45 29.57 -3.60
N ARG A 23 -22.72 30.15 -4.57
CA ARG A 23 -21.42 30.77 -4.30
C ARG A 23 -21.66 31.90 -3.31
N ARG A 24 -21.16 31.73 -2.08
CA ARG A 24 -21.15 32.81 -1.09
C ARG A 24 -20.33 33.96 -1.69
N SER A 25 -20.96 35.11 -1.94
CA SER A 25 -20.25 36.32 -2.29
C SER A 25 -19.36 36.70 -1.11
N SER A 26 -18.06 36.55 -1.24
CA SER A 26 -17.13 37.17 -0.30
C SER A 26 -17.33 38.67 -0.46
N GLY A 27 -17.87 39.35 0.56
CA GLY A 27 -18.08 40.81 0.57
C GLY A 27 -16.78 41.61 0.63
N VAL A 28 -15.78 41.17 -0.13
CA VAL A 28 -14.44 41.74 -0.26
C VAL A 28 -14.52 42.76 -1.39
N GLN A 29 -14.21 44.03 -1.09
CA GLN A 29 -14.18 45.09 -2.08
C GLN A 29 -12.79 45.22 -2.70
N PRO A 30 -12.65 45.80 -3.92
CA PRO A 30 -11.35 46.11 -4.50
C PRO A 30 -10.57 47.06 -3.58
N GLY A 31 -9.44 46.59 -3.04
CA GLY A 31 -8.60 47.34 -2.09
C GLY A 31 -8.54 46.75 -0.68
N ASP A 32 -9.45 45.85 -0.32
CA ASP A 32 -9.40 45.12 0.95
C ASP A 32 -8.26 44.08 0.94
N PRO A 33 -7.54 43.87 2.06
CA PRO A 33 -6.62 42.75 2.19
C PRO A 33 -7.40 41.43 2.05
N LEU A 34 -6.97 40.56 1.13
CA LEU A 34 -7.60 39.26 0.94
C LEU A 34 -7.59 38.49 2.27
N PRO A 35 -8.73 37.98 2.74
CA PRO A 35 -8.75 37.17 3.94
C PRO A 35 -7.86 35.93 3.74
N PRO A 36 -7.05 35.55 4.75
CA PRO A 36 -6.17 34.39 4.63
C PRO A 36 -7.01 33.17 4.29
N ARG A 37 -6.73 32.57 3.13
CA ARG A 37 -7.43 31.35 2.69
C ARG A 37 -7.17 30.25 3.70
N LYS A 38 -8.25 29.70 4.28
CA LYS A 38 -8.15 28.50 5.12
C LYS A 38 -7.46 27.40 4.32
N SER A 39 -6.46 26.76 4.91
CA SER A 39 -5.78 25.63 4.27
C SER A 39 -6.78 24.49 4.06
N HIS A 40 -6.81 23.95 2.84
CA HIS A 40 -7.70 22.85 2.51
C HIS A 40 -7.17 21.55 3.14
N LYS A 41 -7.97 20.93 4.02
CA LYS A 41 -7.65 19.63 4.63
C LYS A 41 -8.58 18.55 4.06
N PHE A 42 -7.99 17.47 3.54
CA PHE A 42 -8.75 16.31 3.10
C PHE A 42 -9.41 15.60 4.29
N LYS A 43 -10.58 15.01 4.08
CA LYS A 43 -11.24 14.18 5.09
C LYS A 43 -10.37 12.95 5.42
N PRO A 44 -10.38 12.46 6.67
CA PRO A 44 -9.73 11.20 7.02
C PRO A 44 -10.10 10.09 6.03
N GLY A 45 -9.12 9.27 5.65
CA GLY A 45 -9.28 8.21 4.63
C GLY A 45 -9.18 8.67 3.17
N THR A 46 -9.39 9.96 2.86
CA THR A 46 -9.33 10.44 1.45
C THR A 46 -7.94 10.30 0.86
N VAL A 47 -6.90 10.62 1.64
CA VAL A 47 -5.50 10.50 1.21
C VAL A 47 -5.10 9.03 1.16
N ALA A 48 -5.46 8.24 2.18
CA ALA A 48 -5.18 6.80 2.22
C ALA A 48 -5.77 6.05 1.02
N LEU A 49 -7.02 6.32 0.64
CA LEU A 49 -7.64 5.72 -0.56
C LEU A 49 -6.95 6.14 -1.86
N ARG A 50 -6.41 7.36 -1.92
CA ARG A 50 -5.63 7.84 -3.06
C ARG A 50 -4.29 7.12 -3.13
N GLU A 51 -3.62 6.94 -2.00
CA GLU A 51 -2.35 6.21 -1.89
C GLU A 51 -2.51 4.73 -2.26
N ILE A 52 -3.55 4.06 -1.76
CA ILE A 52 -3.87 2.67 -2.14
C ILE A 52 -3.98 2.54 -3.66
N ARG A 53 -4.77 3.40 -4.31
CA ARG A 53 -4.93 3.37 -5.78
C ARG A 53 -3.62 3.68 -6.53
N LYS A 54 -2.80 4.57 -5.97
CA LYS A 54 -1.49 4.89 -6.56
C LYS A 54 -0.57 3.67 -6.49
N TYR A 55 -0.42 3.07 -5.32
CA TYR A 55 0.52 1.96 -5.10
C TYR A 55 0.06 0.65 -5.75
N GLN A 56 -1.24 0.41 -5.87
CA GLN A 56 -1.77 -0.73 -6.62
C GLN A 56 -1.59 -0.59 -8.15
N LYS A 57 -1.35 0.62 -8.66
CA LYS A 57 -1.12 0.86 -10.10
C LYS A 57 0.37 0.77 -10.46
N SER A 58 1.25 1.10 -9.53
CA SER A 58 2.71 1.06 -9.71
C SER A 58 3.30 -0.29 -9.29
N THR A 59 4.49 -0.58 -9.78
CA THR A 59 5.29 -1.75 -9.36
C THR A 59 6.65 -1.33 -8.77
N ASP A 60 6.76 -0.09 -8.32
CA ASP A 60 7.99 0.45 -7.73
C ASP A 60 8.23 -0.14 -6.35
N LEU A 61 9.50 -0.44 -6.04
CA LEU A 61 9.91 -0.85 -4.69
C LEU A 61 9.71 0.31 -3.70
N LEU A 62 9.08 0.02 -2.58
CA LEU A 62 8.69 1.00 -1.56
C LEU A 62 9.73 1.13 -0.44
N LEU A 63 10.51 0.08 -0.18
CA LEU A 63 11.61 0.16 0.78
C LEU A 63 12.83 0.87 0.17
N ARG A 64 13.50 1.67 0.99
CA ARG A 64 14.74 2.33 0.60
C ARG A 64 15.85 1.29 0.43
N LYS A 65 16.48 1.27 -0.74
CA LYS A 65 17.51 0.28 -1.13
C LYS A 65 18.71 0.23 -0.17
N LEU A 66 19.23 1.38 0.27
CA LEU A 66 20.43 1.43 1.12
C LEU A 66 20.17 0.87 2.54
N PRO A 67 19.13 1.31 3.29
CA PRO A 67 18.77 0.66 4.55
C PRO A 67 18.49 -0.84 4.42
N PHE A 68 17.76 -1.26 3.39
CA PHE A 68 17.48 -2.68 3.17
C PHE A 68 18.78 -3.49 2.94
N SER A 69 19.68 -2.98 2.10
CA SER A 69 21.00 -3.59 1.86
C SER A 69 21.84 -3.70 3.13
N ARG A 70 21.81 -2.69 4.02
CA ARG A 70 22.50 -2.74 5.32
C ARG A 70 21.91 -3.83 6.20
N LEU A 71 20.58 -3.91 6.30
CA LEU A 71 19.88 -4.93 7.09
C LEU A 71 20.20 -6.35 6.61
N VAL A 72 20.20 -6.60 5.29
CA VAL A 72 20.55 -7.92 4.74
C VAL A 72 21.98 -8.31 5.12
N ARG A 73 22.93 -7.37 5.03
CA ARG A 73 24.32 -7.63 5.40
C ARG A 73 24.50 -7.85 6.89
N GLU A 74 23.80 -7.09 7.72
CA GLU A 74 23.78 -7.24 9.18
C GLU A 74 23.30 -8.65 9.57
N ILE A 75 22.11 -9.05 9.09
CA ILE A 75 21.55 -10.38 9.37
C ILE A 75 22.50 -11.50 8.92
N CYS A 76 23.10 -11.38 7.73
CA CYS A 76 24.02 -12.40 7.25
C CYS A 76 25.33 -12.44 8.04
N THR A 77 25.83 -11.29 8.49
CA THR A 77 27.04 -11.25 9.34
C THR A 77 26.76 -11.91 10.68
N ASP A 78 25.63 -11.59 11.32
CA ASP A 78 25.20 -12.20 12.59
C ASP A 78 25.07 -13.74 12.47
N GLN A 79 24.47 -14.23 11.38
CA GLN A 79 24.35 -15.67 11.13
C GLN A 79 25.70 -16.33 10.86
N ILE A 80 26.60 -15.64 10.15
CA ILE A 80 27.93 -16.14 9.82
C ILE A 80 28.83 -16.18 11.07
N ASP A 81 28.73 -15.22 11.97
CA ASP A 81 29.51 -15.21 13.22
C ASP A 81 29.12 -16.37 14.14
N ILE A 82 27.83 -16.76 14.16
CA ILE A 82 27.35 -17.95 14.89
C ILE A 82 27.98 -19.22 14.30
N VAL A 83 28.04 -19.36 12.98
CA VAL A 83 28.54 -20.57 12.29
C VAL A 83 30.08 -20.63 12.27
N ASN A 84 30.76 -19.50 12.09
CA ASN A 84 32.22 -19.42 12.03
C ASN A 84 32.89 -19.51 13.40
N SER A 85 32.14 -19.38 14.51
CA SER A 85 32.63 -19.72 15.85
C SER A 85 33.08 -21.18 15.98
N GLN A 86 32.65 -22.07 15.06
CA GLN A 86 33.09 -23.47 14.97
C GLN A 86 34.25 -23.71 14.00
N PHE A 87 34.53 -22.79 13.07
CA PHE A 87 35.54 -23.00 12.03
C PHE A 87 36.32 -21.72 11.81
N SER A 88 37.50 -21.65 12.42
CA SER A 88 38.47 -20.57 12.26
C SER A 88 38.95 -20.50 10.80
N ARG A 89 38.17 -19.86 9.93
CA ARG A 89 38.52 -19.60 8.52
C ARG A 89 38.01 -18.23 8.09
N SER A 90 38.99 -17.35 7.83
CA SER A 90 38.91 -16.15 7.00
C SER A 90 37.76 -15.17 7.27
N ASN A 91 38.08 -14.09 7.98
CA ASN A 91 37.33 -12.83 8.08
C ASN A 91 37.22 -12.10 6.72
N GLU A 92 36.76 -12.78 5.68
CA GLU A 92 36.43 -12.11 4.42
C GLU A 92 34.95 -11.72 4.45
N SER A 93 34.68 -10.41 4.40
CA SER A 93 33.32 -9.90 4.38
C SER A 93 32.56 -10.45 3.17
N MET A 94 31.39 -11.06 3.42
CA MET A 94 30.57 -11.65 2.37
C MET A 94 30.24 -10.60 1.30
N ARG A 95 30.69 -10.84 0.06
CA ARG A 95 30.39 -9.97 -1.08
C ARG A 95 29.00 -10.28 -1.62
N TRP A 96 28.24 -9.23 -1.93
CA TRP A 96 26.88 -9.34 -2.47
C TRP A 96 26.82 -8.78 -3.87
N GLN A 97 26.20 -9.53 -4.79
CA GLN A 97 25.83 -9.02 -6.10
C GLN A 97 24.69 -8.01 -5.95
N SER A 98 24.70 -6.96 -6.78
CA SER A 98 23.61 -5.97 -6.81
C SER A 98 22.26 -6.59 -7.13
N GLN A 99 22.22 -7.53 -8.08
CA GLN A 99 21.00 -8.25 -8.47
C GLN A 99 20.46 -9.16 -7.36
N ALA A 100 21.34 -9.77 -6.55
CA ALA A 100 20.91 -10.60 -5.43
C ALA A 100 20.18 -9.77 -4.36
N LEU A 101 20.70 -8.58 -4.06
CA LEU A 101 20.03 -7.66 -3.11
C LEU A 101 18.69 -7.16 -3.64
N LEU A 102 18.58 -6.92 -4.95
CA LEU A 102 17.29 -6.55 -5.58
C LEU A 102 16.28 -7.70 -5.51
N ALA A 103 16.70 -8.93 -5.84
CA ALA A 103 15.83 -10.11 -5.76
C ALA A 103 15.30 -10.36 -4.35
N LEU A 104 16.16 -10.21 -3.33
CA LEU A 104 15.74 -10.30 -1.92
C LEU A 104 14.73 -9.21 -1.56
N GLN A 105 14.94 -7.98 -2.06
CA GLN A 105 14.02 -6.88 -1.80
C GLN A 105 12.65 -7.11 -2.46
N GLU A 106 12.64 -7.54 -3.71
CA GLU A 106 11.40 -7.89 -4.44
C GLU A 106 10.62 -8.98 -3.71
N ALA A 107 11.29 -10.06 -3.31
CA ALA A 107 10.65 -11.15 -2.58
C ALA A 107 10.11 -10.70 -1.21
N ALA A 108 10.87 -9.90 -0.46
CA ALA A 108 10.46 -9.41 0.85
C ALA A 108 9.25 -8.46 0.77
N GLU A 109 9.26 -7.52 -0.17
CA GLU A 109 8.14 -6.60 -0.37
C GLU A 109 6.89 -7.33 -0.87
N ALA A 110 7.04 -8.24 -1.83
CA ALA A 110 5.93 -9.08 -2.28
C ALA A 110 5.33 -9.88 -1.12
N PHE A 111 6.16 -10.51 -0.28
CA PHE A 111 5.69 -11.25 0.89
C PHE A 111 4.88 -10.36 1.86
N MET A 112 5.39 -9.17 2.18
CA MET A 112 4.71 -8.25 3.10
C MET A 112 3.38 -7.75 2.53
N VAL A 113 3.29 -7.46 1.23
CA VAL A 113 2.03 -7.04 0.59
C VAL A 113 0.96 -8.12 0.74
N HIS A 114 1.27 -9.37 0.37
CA HIS A 114 0.33 -10.48 0.52
C HIS A 114 -0.05 -10.73 1.98
N LEU A 115 0.89 -10.58 2.92
CA LEU A 115 0.61 -10.71 4.35
C LEU A 115 -0.34 -9.61 4.85
N PHE A 116 -0.18 -8.37 4.36
CA PHE A 116 -1.09 -7.27 4.70
C PHE A 116 -2.48 -7.44 4.09
N GLU A 117 -2.60 -8.04 2.92
CA GLU A 117 -3.90 -8.40 2.34
C GLU A 117 -4.67 -9.37 3.25
N ASP A 118 -4.02 -10.43 3.72
CA ASP A 118 -4.64 -11.39 4.64
C ASP A 118 -4.96 -10.79 6.01
N ALA A 119 -4.05 -9.97 6.55
CA ALA A 119 -4.29 -9.25 7.79
C ALA A 119 -5.47 -8.26 7.65
N ASN A 120 -5.63 -7.64 6.49
CA ASN A 120 -6.77 -6.78 6.21
C ASN A 120 -8.09 -7.57 6.17
N LEU A 121 -8.10 -8.78 5.59
CA LEU A 121 -9.26 -9.67 5.64
C LEU A 121 -9.60 -10.06 7.10
N CYS A 122 -8.61 -10.33 7.94
CA CYS A 122 -8.82 -10.59 9.37
C CYS A 122 -9.41 -9.39 10.11
N ALA A 123 -8.95 -8.17 9.81
CA ALA A 123 -9.49 -6.95 10.39
C ALA A 123 -10.96 -6.72 9.99
N ILE A 124 -11.30 -6.91 8.71
CA ILE A 124 -12.66 -6.81 8.18
C ILE A 124 -13.57 -7.87 8.81
N HIS A 125 -13.09 -9.11 8.95
CA HIS A 125 -13.82 -10.18 9.62
C HIS A 125 -14.20 -9.80 11.07
N ALA A 126 -13.32 -9.08 11.76
CA ALA A 126 -13.56 -8.53 13.09
C ALA A 126 -14.32 -7.18 13.10
N LYS A 127 -14.94 -6.77 11.99
CA LYS A 127 -15.69 -5.51 11.82
C LYS A 127 -14.87 -4.24 12.08
N ARG A 128 -13.56 -4.28 11.84
CA ARG A 128 -12.64 -3.14 11.95
C ARG A 128 -12.12 -2.71 10.58
N VAL A 129 -11.62 -1.47 10.53
CA VAL A 129 -10.94 -0.89 9.35
C VAL A 129 -9.43 -0.69 9.61
N THR A 130 -9.01 -0.73 10.87
CA THR A 130 -7.61 -0.60 11.28
C THR A 130 -7.02 -1.97 11.55
N ILE A 131 -5.95 -2.32 10.83
CA ILE A 131 -5.16 -3.53 11.07
C ILE A 131 -4.42 -3.43 12.41
N MET A 132 -4.32 -4.56 13.11
CA MET A 132 -3.67 -4.69 14.41
C MET A 132 -2.68 -5.85 14.40
N GLN A 133 -1.76 -5.91 15.37
CA GLN A 133 -0.78 -6.99 15.49
C GLN A 133 -1.43 -8.39 15.52
N LYS A 134 -2.58 -8.52 16.20
CA LYS A 134 -3.35 -9.77 16.25
C LYS A 134 -3.84 -10.25 14.89
N ASP A 135 -4.09 -9.34 13.95
CA ASP A 135 -4.54 -9.69 12.59
C ASP A 135 -3.39 -10.33 11.80
N ILE A 136 -2.19 -9.79 11.95
CA ILE A 136 -0.97 -10.34 11.36
C ILE A 136 -0.62 -11.69 11.99
N GLN A 137 -0.67 -11.79 13.32
CA GLN A 137 -0.41 -13.04 14.03
C GLN A 137 -1.41 -14.13 13.60
N LEU A 138 -2.69 -13.81 13.48
CA LEU A 138 -3.72 -14.72 13.00
C LEU A 138 -3.46 -15.14 11.55
N ALA A 139 -3.18 -14.19 10.65
CA ALA A 139 -2.86 -14.49 9.25
C ALA A 139 -1.66 -15.43 9.13
N ARG A 140 -0.57 -15.15 9.87
CA ARG A 140 0.62 -16.03 9.91
C ARG A 140 0.30 -17.42 10.46
N ARG A 141 -0.54 -17.50 11.50
CA ARG A 141 -0.98 -18.76 12.10
C ARG A 141 -1.75 -19.62 11.09
N ILE A 142 -2.66 -19.01 10.32
CA ILE A 142 -3.51 -19.70 9.33
C ILE A 142 -2.69 -20.15 8.12
N ARG A 143 -1.76 -19.31 7.63
CA ARG A 143 -0.85 -19.69 6.54
C ARG A 143 0.09 -20.86 6.87
N GLY A 144 0.24 -21.19 8.16
CA GLY A 144 1.08 -22.29 8.61
C GLY A 144 2.59 -22.04 8.48
N ALA A 145 3.36 -23.09 8.72
CA ALA A 145 4.82 -23.02 8.79
C ALA A 145 5.49 -22.60 7.47
N PHE A 146 4.87 -22.86 6.33
CA PHE A 146 5.48 -22.58 5.02
C PHE A 146 5.06 -21.24 4.41
N GLY A 147 3.91 -20.68 4.83
CA GLY A 147 3.39 -19.43 4.27
C GLY A 147 3.40 -18.24 5.23
N GLY A 148 3.47 -18.48 6.54
CA GLY A 148 3.31 -17.45 7.57
C GLY A 148 4.48 -17.31 8.54
N LEU A 149 5.17 -18.39 8.84
CA LEU A 149 6.40 -18.39 9.65
C LEU A 149 7.57 -18.55 8.69
N GLY A 150 8.10 -17.43 8.18
CA GLY A 150 9.34 -17.46 7.42
C GLY A 150 10.47 -18.16 8.16
#